data_AF-A0A316FUA6-F1
#
_entry.id   AF-A0A316FUA6-F1
#
_cell.length_a   1.000
_cell.length_b   1.000
_cell.length_c   1.000
_cell.angle_alpha   90.00
_cell.angle_beta   90.00
_cell.angle_gamma   90.00
#
_symmetry.space_group_name_H-M   'P 1'
#
loop_
_entity.id
_entity.type
_entity.pdbx_description
1 polymer ?
#
loop_
_entity_poly.entity_id
_entity_poly.type
_entity_poly.pdbx_seq_one_letter_code
_entity_poly.pdbx_strand_id
1 'polypeptide(L)'
;MSRPLVCSGLFVAWAVHNVEEALSASRWSAATVPRLLAQGWPPALVESLGTTTPRFAVAATVLGIAVLAATVRGVLTAGHSTFSRTAVLVFGWHGLIDIGQSLLVRGYVQGLVTATVLVIPYSILTSATYAPPPSPLAPSPSWRSQPSP
;
A
#
# COMPACT_ATOMS: atom_id res chain seq x y z
N MET A 1 2.05 -18.73 -7.44
CA MET A 1 1.24 -18.53 -6.22
C MET A 1 -0.22 -18.71 -6.58
N SER A 2 -1.02 -19.44 -5.82
CA SER A 2 -2.46 -19.58 -6.13
C SER A 2 -3.17 -18.24 -5.87
N ARG A 3 -4.08 -17.84 -6.77
CA ARG A 3 -4.87 -16.60 -6.67
C ARG A 3 -5.51 -16.33 -5.28
N PRO A 4 -6.05 -17.33 -4.56
CA PRO A 4 -6.57 -17.10 -3.20
C PRO A 4 -5.48 -16.70 -2.19
N LEU A 5 -4.27 -17.26 -2.27
CA LEU A 5 -3.16 -16.88 -1.38
C LEU A 5 -2.73 -15.42 -1.60
N VAL A 6 -2.78 -14.95 -2.85
CA VAL A 6 -2.54 -13.54 -3.20
C VAL A 6 -3.60 -12.66 -2.55
N CYS A 7 -4.89 -13.03 -2.64
CA CYS A 7 -5.97 -12.25 -2.06
C CYS A 7 -5.89 -12.17 -0.53
N SER A 8 -5.61 -13.29 0.16
CA SER A 8 -5.42 -13.31 1.62
C SER A 8 -4.22 -12.48 2.08
N GLY A 9 -3.20 -12.33 1.22
CA GLY A 9 -2.03 -11.50 1.48
C GLY A 9 -2.34 -10.03 1.75
N LEU A 10 -3.47 -9.49 1.23
CA LEU A 10 -3.84 -8.09 1.41
C LEU A 10 -4.04 -7.76 2.89
N PHE A 11 -4.86 -8.54 3.58
CA PHE A 11 -5.15 -8.29 4.99
C PHE A 11 -3.90 -8.48 5.87
N VAL A 12 -3.09 -9.50 5.59
CA VAL A 12 -1.84 -9.74 6.32
C VAL A 12 -0.85 -8.59 6.12
N ALA A 13 -0.65 -8.16 4.87
CA ALA A 13 0.26 -7.06 4.55
C ALA A 13 -0.21 -5.75 5.21
N TRP A 14 -1.51 -5.47 5.13
CA TRP A 14 -2.12 -4.32 5.80
C TRP A 14 -1.94 -4.35 7.32
N ALA A 15 -2.17 -5.50 7.96
CA ALA A 15 -2.04 -5.64 9.40
C ALA A 15 -0.60 -5.43 9.86
N VAL A 16 0.38 -6.02 9.18
CA VAL A 16 1.81 -5.85 9.49
C VAL A 16 2.23 -4.39 9.35
N HIS A 17 1.80 -3.71 8.29
CA HIS A 17 2.06 -2.29 8.08
C HIS A 17 1.45 -1.42 9.19
N ASN A 18 0.18 -1.67 9.54
CA ASN A 18 -0.52 -0.91 10.59
C ASN A 18 0.09 -1.14 11.98
N VAL A 19 0.71 -2.28 12.24
CA VAL A 19 1.45 -2.51 13.50
C VAL A 19 2.67 -1.59 13.57
N GLU A 20 3.46 -1.46 12.49
CA GLU A 20 4.58 -0.50 12.48
C GLU A 20 4.07 0.92 12.74
N GLU A 21 3.03 1.34 12.02
CA GLU A 21 2.44 2.67 12.16
C GLU A 21 1.93 2.90 13.60
N ALA A 22 1.18 1.97 14.18
CA ALA A 22 0.65 2.09 15.55
C ALA A 22 1.75 2.23 16.61
N LEU A 23 2.83 1.46 16.48
CA LEU A 23 3.97 1.46 17.40
C LEU A 23 4.79 2.75 17.30
N SER A 24 4.80 3.39 16.12
CA SER A 24 5.61 4.57 15.86
C SER A 24 4.85 5.89 15.96
N ALA A 25 3.53 5.89 15.73
CA ALA A 25 2.67 7.06 15.59
C ALA A 25 2.87 8.12 16.68
N SER A 26 2.58 7.79 17.95
CA SER A 26 2.63 8.78 19.03
C SER A 26 4.03 9.36 19.23
N ARG A 27 5.07 8.49 19.21
CA ARG A 27 6.46 8.91 19.41
C ARG A 27 6.94 9.79 18.25
N TRP A 28 6.59 9.41 17.02
CA TRP A 28 6.94 10.17 15.84
C TRP A 28 6.25 11.54 15.82
N SER A 29 4.95 11.61 16.14
CA SER A 29 4.22 12.87 16.19
C SER A 29 4.76 13.81 17.27
N ALA A 30 5.06 13.30 18.47
CA ALA A 30 5.62 14.09 19.56
C ALA A 30 7.00 14.69 19.22
N ALA A 31 7.83 13.97 18.46
CA ALA A 31 9.14 14.44 18.04
C ALA A 31 9.10 15.36 16.80
N THR A 32 8.21 15.05 15.84
CA THR A 32 8.25 15.67 14.51
C THR A 32 7.38 16.91 14.41
N VAL A 33 6.18 16.91 15.03
CA VAL A 33 5.26 18.04 14.94
C VAL A 33 5.89 19.34 15.48
N PRO A 34 6.47 19.39 16.70
CA PRO A 34 7.09 20.61 17.20
C PRO A 34 8.28 21.06 16.34
N ARG A 35 9.06 20.09 15.83
CA ARG A 35 10.21 20.37 14.95
C ARG A 35 9.78 21.03 13.64
N LEU A 36 8.76 20.52 12.97
CA LEU A 36 8.28 21.09 11.71
C LEU A 36 7.65 22.48 11.90
N LEU A 37 6.90 22.68 12.99
CA LEU A 37 6.39 24.01 13.37
C LEU A 37 7.54 25.00 13.60
N ALA A 38 8.59 24.60 14.33
CA ALA A 38 9.77 25.44 14.56
C ALA A 38 10.55 25.74 13.27
N GLN A 39 10.44 24.89 12.25
CA GLN A 39 10.99 25.11 10.90
C GLN A 39 10.09 26.01 10.02
N GLY A 40 8.98 26.51 10.55
CA GLY A 40 8.09 27.44 9.83
C GLY A 40 7.09 26.77 8.88
N TRP A 41 6.86 25.45 9.01
CA TRP A 41 5.83 24.77 8.22
C TRP A 41 4.42 25.26 8.60
N PRO A 42 3.47 25.30 7.64
CA PRO A 42 2.10 25.73 7.92
C PRO A 42 1.44 24.87 9.02
N PRO A 43 0.88 25.46 10.10
CA PRO A 43 0.34 24.70 11.22
C PRO A 43 -0.71 23.65 10.83
N ALA A 44 -1.67 24.03 9.97
CA ALA A 44 -2.70 23.11 9.49
C ALA A 44 -2.13 21.88 8.77
N LEU A 45 -1.04 22.05 8.02
CA LEU A 45 -0.36 20.93 7.36
C LEU A 45 0.32 20.04 8.41
N VAL A 46 1.09 20.62 9.33
CA VAL A 46 1.82 19.84 10.35
C VAL A 46 0.88 19.10 11.29
N GLU A 47 -0.20 19.74 11.74
CA GLU A 47 -1.19 19.13 12.61
C GLU A 47 -1.89 17.95 11.94
N SER A 48 -2.13 18.01 10.63
CA SER A 48 -2.71 16.88 9.88
C SER A 48 -1.80 15.65 9.80
N LEU A 49 -0.49 15.83 9.97
CA LEU A 49 0.48 14.71 10.06
C LEU A 49 0.51 14.08 11.46
N GLY A 50 0.11 14.84 12.49
CA GLY A 50 0.15 14.42 13.88
C GLY A 50 -1.01 13.50 14.25
N THR A 51 -0.72 12.42 14.99
CA THR A 51 -1.76 11.57 15.55
C THR A 51 -1.33 10.97 16.90
N THR A 52 -2.27 10.33 17.58
CA THR A 52 -2.01 9.54 18.79
C THR A 52 -2.32 8.08 18.50
N THR A 53 -1.67 7.16 19.20
CA THR A 53 -1.89 5.71 19.02
C THR A 53 -3.36 5.32 19.20
N PRO A 54 -4.14 5.87 20.16
CA PRO A 54 -5.58 5.59 20.23
C PRO A 54 -6.36 6.10 19.01
N ARG A 55 -6.09 7.32 18.55
CA ARG A 55 -6.76 7.88 17.35
C ARG A 55 -6.41 7.06 16.11
N PHE A 56 -5.14 6.69 15.96
CA PHE A 56 -4.67 5.81 14.90
C PHE A 56 -5.38 4.44 14.98
N ALA A 57 -5.47 3.82 16.15
CA ALA A 57 -6.10 2.51 16.31
C ALA A 57 -7.58 2.51 15.89
N VAL A 58 -8.32 3.59 16.18
CA VAL A 58 -9.71 3.75 15.71
C VAL A 58 -9.75 3.81 14.18
N ALA A 59 -8.91 4.65 13.56
CA ALA A 59 -8.85 4.76 12.10
C ALA A 59 -8.45 3.43 11.44
N ALA A 60 -7.42 2.76 11.99
CA ALA A 60 -6.96 1.44 11.55
C ALA A 60 -8.06 0.39 11.68
N THR A 61 -8.85 0.41 12.76
CA THR A 61 -9.97 -0.54 12.92
C THR A 61 -11.03 -0.35 11.83
N VAL A 62 -11.42 0.90 11.55
CA VAL A 62 -12.42 1.20 10.51
C VAL A 62 -11.91 0.78 9.13
N LEU A 63 -10.68 1.14 8.78
CA LEU A 63 -10.11 0.72 7.49
C LEU A 63 -9.86 -0.79 7.44
N GLY A 64 -9.49 -1.41 8.55
CA GLY A 64 -9.30 -2.85 8.66
C GLY A 64 -10.54 -3.65 8.30
N ILE A 65 -11.74 -3.17 8.67
CA ILE A 65 -13.01 -3.78 8.24
C ILE A 65 -13.17 -3.70 6.72
N ALA A 66 -12.88 -2.55 6.11
CA ALA A 66 -12.97 -2.38 4.66
C ALA A 66 -11.96 -3.27 3.91
N VAL A 67 -10.71 -3.34 4.41
CA VAL A 67 -9.65 -4.19 3.84
C VAL A 67 -9.98 -5.66 4.00
N LEU A 68 -10.54 -6.08 5.14
CA LEU A 68 -11.01 -7.44 5.37
C LEU A 68 -12.13 -7.79 4.38
N ALA A 69 -13.12 -6.91 4.21
CA ALA A 69 -14.19 -7.10 3.24
C ALA A 69 -13.64 -7.23 1.80
N ALA A 70 -12.68 -6.38 1.43
CA ALA A 70 -12.01 -6.44 0.12
C ALA A 70 -11.23 -7.75 -0.06
N THR A 71 -10.58 -8.22 0.99
CA THR A 71 -9.86 -9.50 1.03
C THR A 71 -10.81 -10.68 0.82
N VAL A 72 -11.91 -10.75 1.59
CA VAL A 72 -12.93 -11.80 1.47
C VAL A 72 -13.53 -11.82 0.06
N ARG A 73 -13.87 -10.64 -0.50
CA ARG A 73 -14.37 -10.55 -1.88
C ARG A 73 -13.33 -11.00 -2.90
N GLY A 74 -12.06 -10.69 -2.69
CA GLY A 74 -10.96 -11.18 -3.53
C GLY A 74 -10.89 -12.71 -3.54
N VAL A 75 -10.88 -13.33 -2.35
CA VAL A 75 -10.83 -14.80 -2.19
C VAL A 75 -12.03 -15.46 -2.85
N LEU A 76 -13.25 -15.01 -2.56
CA LEU A 76 -14.49 -15.59 -3.09
C LEU A 76 -14.62 -15.47 -4.62
N THR A 77 -13.97 -14.46 -5.22
CA THR A 77 -13.99 -14.23 -6.66
C THR A 77 -12.72 -14.68 -7.36
N ALA A 78 -11.83 -15.42 -6.67
CA ALA A 78 -10.52 -15.83 -7.18
C ALA A 78 -9.71 -14.66 -7.80
N GLY A 79 -9.82 -13.45 -7.23
CA GLY A 79 -9.10 -12.26 -7.68
C GLY A 79 -9.79 -11.47 -8.81
N HIS A 80 -11.03 -11.78 -9.16
CA HIS A 80 -11.81 -11.04 -10.17
C HIS A 80 -12.58 -9.83 -9.61
N SER A 81 -12.67 -9.70 -8.27
CA SER A 81 -13.35 -8.56 -7.64
C SER A 81 -12.64 -7.23 -7.92
N THR A 82 -13.34 -6.30 -8.57
CA THR A 82 -12.90 -4.91 -8.73
C THR A 82 -12.60 -4.25 -7.39
N PHE A 83 -13.44 -4.48 -6.37
CA PHE A 83 -13.23 -3.92 -5.03
C PHE A 83 -11.90 -4.37 -4.41
N SER A 84 -11.58 -5.66 -4.50
CA SER A 84 -10.30 -6.21 -4.02
C SER A 84 -9.11 -5.60 -4.77
N ARG A 85 -9.21 -5.49 -6.09
CA ARG A 85 -8.16 -4.87 -6.94
C ARG A 85 -7.95 -3.39 -6.61
N THR A 86 -9.03 -2.64 -6.45
CA THR A 86 -8.96 -1.23 -6.04
C THR A 86 -8.33 -1.09 -4.66
N ALA A 87 -8.67 -1.96 -3.71
CA ALA A 87 -8.06 -1.93 -2.38
C ALA A 87 -6.54 -2.17 -2.44
N VAL A 88 -6.06 -3.10 -3.27
CA VAL A 88 -4.61 -3.31 -3.49
C VAL A 88 -3.94 -2.07 -4.08
N LEU A 89 -4.59 -1.40 -5.03
CA LEU A 89 -4.06 -0.16 -5.63
C LEU A 89 -4.00 0.98 -4.61
N VAL A 90 -5.08 1.20 -3.85
CA VAL A 90 -5.13 2.21 -2.78
C VAL A 90 -4.08 1.91 -1.71
N PHE A 91 -3.90 0.65 -1.33
CA PHE A 91 -2.87 0.24 -0.39
C PHE A 91 -1.46 0.53 -0.92
N GLY A 92 -1.21 0.29 -2.22
CA GLY A 92 0.06 0.65 -2.85
C GLY A 92 0.30 2.16 -2.85
N TRP A 93 -0.72 2.97 -3.14
CA TRP A 93 -0.66 4.43 -3.06
C TRP A 93 -0.39 4.94 -1.65
N HIS A 94 -0.98 4.31 -0.64
CA HIS A 94 -0.70 4.62 0.77
C HIS A 94 0.79 4.48 1.08
N GLY A 95 1.42 3.36 0.70
CA GLY A 95 2.86 3.20 0.89
C GLY A 95 3.72 4.25 0.16
N LEU A 96 3.29 4.72 -1.01
CA LEU A 96 3.98 5.82 -1.71
C LEU A 96 3.87 7.16 -0.96
N ILE A 97 2.74 7.40 -0.27
CA ILE A 97 2.56 8.59 0.56
C ILE A 97 3.57 8.57 1.71
N ASP A 98 3.80 7.43 2.37
CA ASP A 98 4.81 7.33 3.44
C ASP A 98 6.23 7.61 2.93
N ILE A 99 6.57 7.10 1.75
CA ILE A 99 7.86 7.42 1.11
C ILE A 99 7.95 8.93 0.84
N GLY A 100 6.91 9.52 0.26
CA GLY A 100 6.85 10.95 0.00
C GLY A 100 7.00 11.78 1.27
N GLN A 101 6.28 11.42 2.33
CA GLN A 101 6.39 12.07 3.64
C GLN A 101 7.80 11.94 4.21
N SER A 102 8.42 10.76 4.14
CA SER A 102 9.81 10.54 4.57
C SER A 102 10.79 11.47 3.86
N LEU A 103 10.66 11.59 2.54
CA LEU A 103 11.50 12.48 1.74
C LEU A 103 11.27 13.95 2.11
N LEU A 104 10.02 14.37 2.31
CA LEU A 104 9.66 15.74 2.69
C LEU A 104 10.20 16.12 4.08
N VAL A 105 10.05 15.23 5.06
CA VAL A 105 10.55 15.48 6.43
C VAL A 105 12.04 15.17 6.60
N ARG A 106 12.68 14.65 5.54
CA ARG A 106 14.08 14.21 5.44
C ARG A 106 14.46 13.25 6.57
N GLY A 107 13.62 12.26 6.82
CA GLY A 107 13.81 11.33 7.93
C GLY A 107 12.78 10.20 7.97
N TYR A 108 12.83 9.42 9.04
CA TYR A 108 11.87 8.34 9.26
C TYR A 108 10.45 8.88 9.45
N VAL A 109 9.47 8.19 8.88
CA VAL A 109 8.04 8.36 9.16
C VAL A 109 7.42 7.02 9.51
N GLN A 110 6.30 7.06 10.23
CA GLN A 110 5.50 5.87 10.50
C GLN A 110 5.17 5.14 9.19
N GLY A 111 5.35 3.83 9.16
CA GLY A 111 5.07 3.01 7.98
C GLY A 111 6.18 2.96 6.92
N LEU A 112 7.25 3.76 7.02
CA LEU A 112 8.29 3.82 5.98
C LEU A 112 8.95 2.46 5.69
N VAL A 113 9.26 1.68 6.72
CA VAL A 113 9.98 0.41 6.56
C VAL A 113 9.08 -0.57 5.81
N THR A 114 7.88 -0.82 6.33
CA THR A 114 6.91 -1.72 5.71
C THR A 114 6.39 -1.20 4.38
N ALA A 115 6.27 0.12 4.17
CA ALA A 115 5.94 0.70 2.88
C ALA A 115 6.92 0.25 1.79
N THR A 116 8.22 0.31 2.11
CA THR A 116 9.33 -0.04 1.21
C THR A 116 9.42 -1.54 0.95
N VAL A 117 9.40 -2.35 2.01
CA VAL A 117 9.73 -3.78 1.90
C VAL A 117 8.51 -4.69 1.74
N LEU A 118 7.31 -4.18 2.01
CA LEU A 118 6.07 -4.97 2.03
C LEU A 118 4.98 -4.37 1.16
N VAL A 119 4.51 -3.15 1.45
CA VAL A 119 3.31 -2.55 0.80
C VAL A 119 3.52 -2.39 -0.70
N ILE A 120 4.56 -1.66 -1.11
CA ILE A 120 4.83 -1.39 -2.53
C ILE A 120 5.13 -2.70 -3.29
N PRO A 121 6.05 -3.57 -2.82
CA PRO A 121 6.30 -4.85 -3.50
C PRO A 121 5.03 -5.71 -3.62
N TYR A 122 4.26 -5.84 -2.54
CA TYR A 122 3.01 -6.62 -2.54
C TYR A 122 2.02 -6.09 -3.56
N SER A 123 1.79 -4.77 -3.61
CA SER A 123 0.82 -4.16 -4.52
C SER A 123 1.25 -4.31 -5.99
N ILE A 124 2.54 -4.18 -6.30
CA ILE A 124 3.07 -4.38 -7.66
C ILE A 124 2.87 -5.84 -8.10
N LEU A 125 3.34 -6.79 -7.30
CA LEU A 125 3.28 -8.23 -7.62
C LEU A 125 1.84 -8.72 -7.76
N THR A 126 0.96 -8.25 -6.89
CA THR A 126 -0.46 -8.60 -6.92
C THR A 126 -1.17 -8.01 -8.14
N SER A 127 -0.89 -6.74 -8.47
CA SER A 127 -1.47 -6.09 -9.65
C SER A 127 -1.04 -6.76 -10.95
N ALA A 128 0.23 -7.18 -11.06
CA ALA A 128 0.72 -7.96 -12.20
C ALA A 128 0.00 -9.31 -12.34
N THR A 129 -0.32 -9.96 -11.22
CA THR A 129 -1.06 -11.25 -11.19
C THR A 129 -2.52 -11.09 -11.63
N TYR A 130 -3.08 -9.89 -11.46
CA TYR A 130 -4.44 -9.55 -11.83
C TYR A 130 -4.60 -9.09 -13.28
N ALA A 131 -3.52 -8.76 -13.98
CA ALA A 131 -3.58 -8.41 -15.39
C ALA A 131 -4.23 -9.54 -16.21
N PRO A 132 -5.15 -9.24 -17.15
CA PRO A 132 -5.64 -10.25 -18.08
C PRO A 132 -4.44 -10.86 -18.84
N PRO A 133 -4.48 -12.16 -19.21
CA PRO A 133 -3.47 -12.71 -20.09
C PRO A 133 -3.40 -11.89 -21.38
N PRO A 134 -2.23 -11.78 -22.03
CA PRO A 134 -2.13 -11.10 -23.31
C PRO A 134 -3.17 -11.67 -24.27
N SER A 135 -3.83 -10.78 -25.03
CA SER A 135 -4.89 -11.20 -25.95
C SER A 135 -4.33 -12.20 -26.97
N PRO A 136 -5.11 -13.24 -27.35
CA PRO A 136 -4.71 -14.15 -28.44
C PRO A 136 -4.48 -13.43 -29.77
N LEU A 137 -4.98 -12.20 -29.89
CA LEU A 137 -4.86 -11.32 -31.06
C LEU A 137 -3.67 -10.35 -30.97
N ALA A 138 -2.81 -10.47 -29.95
CA ALA A 138 -1.56 -9.72 -29.92
C ALA A 138 -0.72 -10.12 -31.15
N PRO A 139 -0.39 -9.17 -32.04
CA PRO A 139 0.32 -9.51 -33.27
C PRO A 139 1.63 -10.23 -32.93
N SER A 140 1.86 -11.38 -33.58
CA SER A 140 3.11 -12.12 -33.43
C SER A 140 4.28 -11.21 -33.79
N PRO A 141 5.37 -11.16 -32.99
CA PRO A 141 6.51 -10.32 -33.31
C PRO A 141 7.05 -10.67 -34.70
N SER A 142 6.99 -9.72 -35.63
CA SER A 142 7.30 -9.90 -37.06
C SER A 142 8.77 -10.19 -37.36
N TRP A 143 9.64 -10.16 -36.36
CA TRP A 143 11.07 -10.47 -36.49
C TRP A 143 11.39 -11.96 -36.53
N ARG A 144 10.39 -12.84 -36.39
CA ARG A 144 10.55 -14.30 -36.46
C ARG A 144 10.42 -14.90 -37.88
N SER A 145 10.80 -14.15 -38.91
CA SER A 145 11.09 -14.71 -40.23
C SER A 145 12.46 -15.40 -40.20
N GLN A 146 12.47 -16.69 -39.85
CA GLN A 146 13.60 -17.57 -40.14
C GLN A 146 13.78 -17.67 -41.65
N PRO A 147 14.99 -17.49 -42.21
CA PRO A 147 15.26 -17.84 -43.60
C PRO A 147 15.30 -19.38 -43.71
N SER A 148 14.44 -19.95 -44.55
CA SER A 148 14.49 -21.36 -44.93
C SER A 148 15.77 -21.64 -45.74
N PRO A 149 16.43 -22.81 -45.56
CA PRO A 149 17.62 -23.22 -46.31
C PRO A 149 17.34 -23.51 -47.79
#